data_AF-A0A530H4Q4-F1
#
_entry.id   AF-A0A530H4Q4-F1
#
_cell.length_a   1.000
_cell.length_b   1.000
_cell.length_c   1.000
_cell.angle_alpha   90.00
_cell.angle_beta   90.00
_cell.angle_gamma   90.00
#
_symmetry.space_group_name_H-M   'P 1'
#
loop_
_entity.id
_entity.type
_entity.pdbx_description
1 polymer ?
#
loop_
_entity_poly.entity_id
_entity_poly.type
_entity_poly.pdbx_seq_one_letter_code
_entity_poly.pdbx_strand_id
1 'polypeptide(L)' 'MNLEDLYRILRTGHVQAQGIVDTVPVPLLVLDGALCIQSANRAFFRTFKVQRDDTIGKQIYDLGDGQWDIPELRRLLS' A
#
# COMPACT_ATOMS: atom_id res chain seq x y z
N MET A 1 7.26 13.30 29.06
CA MET A 1 7.58 12.62 27.80
C MET A 1 8.03 13.68 26.83
N ASN A 2 9.24 13.56 26.29
CA ASN A 2 9.76 14.55 25.35
C ASN A 2 9.39 14.18 23.89
N LEU A 3 9.67 15.08 22.96
CA LEU A 3 9.34 14.90 21.55
C LEU A 3 10.10 13.72 20.91
N GLU A 4 11.34 13.46 21.31
CA GLU A 4 12.12 12.31 20.85
C GLU A 4 11.51 10.97 21.27
N ASP A 5 11.03 10.88 22.51
CA ASP A 5 10.37 9.69 23.05
C ASP A 5 9.11 9.36 22.22
N LEU A 6 8.32 10.39 21.90
CA LEU A 6 7.12 10.25 21.07
C LEU A 6 7.45 9.73 19.66
N TYR A 7 8.45 10.34 19.00
CA TYR A 7 8.89 9.89 17.68
C TYR A 7 9.39 8.45 17.71
N ARG A 8 10.09 8.04 18.77
CA ARG A 8 10.60 6.67 18.91
C ARG A 8 9.45 5.66 19.03
N ILE A 9 8.43 5.97 19.81
CA ILE A 9 7.24 5.10 19.97
C ILE A 9 6.51 4.95 18.64
N LEU A 10 6.22 6.06 17.96
CA LEU A 10 5.53 6.04 16.66
C LEU A 10 6.32 5.26 15.61
N ARG A 11 7.64 5.44 15.54
CA ARG A 11 8.50 4.72 14.60
C ARG A 11 8.53 3.22 14.89
N THR A 12 8.62 2.83 16.16
CA THR A 12 8.67 1.41 16.55
C THR A 12 7.37 0.69 16.18
N GLY A 13 6.23 1.30 16.51
CA GLY A 13 4.92 0.74 16.15
C GLY A 13 4.74 0.63 14.65
N HIS A 14 5.16 1.64 13.88
CA HIS A 14 5.11 1.61 12.42
C HIS A 14 5.96 0.49 11.82
N VAL A 15 7.20 0.30 12.29
CA VAL A 15 8.09 -0.77 11.82
C VAL A 15 7.52 -2.15 12.14
N GLN A 16 6.95 -2.35 13.33
CA GLN A 16 6.31 -3.62 13.69
C GLN A 16 5.10 -3.93 12.81
N ALA A 17 4.20 -2.96 12.63
CA ALA A 17 3.03 -3.12 11.76
C ALA A 17 3.44 -3.43 10.31
N GLN A 18 4.44 -2.73 9.78
CA GLN A 18 4.97 -2.97 8.45
C GLN A 18 5.57 -4.37 8.31
N GLY A 19 6.35 -4.81 9.31
CA GLY A 19 6.91 -6.16 9.34
C GLY A 19 5.84 -7.26 9.33
N ILE A 20 4.75 -7.08 10.09
CA ILE A 20 3.62 -8.00 10.07
C ILE A 20 2.99 -8.05 8.67
N VAL A 21 2.66 -6.89 8.10
CA VAL A 21 2.05 -6.78 6.77
C VAL A 21 2.93 -7.40 5.67
N ASP A 22 4.25 -7.26 5.78
CA ASP A 22 5.21 -7.82 4.81
C ASP A 22 5.40 -9.33 4.92
N THR A 23 5.03 -9.95 6.06
CA THR A 23 5.03 -11.42 6.21
C THR A 23 3.75 -12.08 5.70
N VAL A 24 2.68 -11.31 5.50
CA VAL A 24 1.42 -11.83 4.94
C VAL A 24 1.66 -12.30 3.49
N PRO A 25 1.37 -13.57 3.14
CA PRO A 25 1.64 -14.11 1.81
C PRO A 25 0.63 -13.66 0.74
N VAL A 26 -0.34 -12.81 1.11
CA VAL A 26 -1.38 -12.27 0.24
C VAL A 26 -0.99 -10.87 -0.23
N PRO A 27 -1.12 -10.54 -1.53
CA PRO A 27 -0.95 -9.18 -2.05
C PRO A 27 -1.88 -8.17 -1.37
N LEU A 28 -1.33 -7.07 -0.85
CA LEU A 28 -2.09 -6.01 -0.20
C LEU A 28 -1.69 -4.63 -0.74
N LEU A 29 -2.69 -3.77 -0.94
CA LEU A 29 -2.57 -2.35 -1.25
C LEU A 29 -3.30 -1.53 -0.19
N VAL A 30 -2.71 -0.39 0.17
CA VAL A 30 -3.36 0.65 0.97
C VAL A 30 -3.63 1.84 0.06
N LEU A 31 -4.89 2.27 0.03
CA LEU A 31 -5.34 3.42 -0.75
C LEU A 31 -5.69 4.58 0.19
N ASP A 32 -5.53 5.82 -0.28
CA ASP A 32 -6.14 6.98 0.37
C ASP A 32 -7.55 7.28 -0.15
N GLY A 33 -8.17 8.35 0.36
CA GLY A 33 -9.52 8.75 -0.02
C GLY A 33 -9.68 9.20 -1.49
N ALA A 34 -8.59 9.44 -2.20
CA ALA A 34 -8.59 9.71 -3.64
C ALA A 34 -8.27 8.45 -4.46
N LEU A 35 -8.24 7.28 -3.82
CA LEU A 35 -7.85 5.99 -4.40
C LEU A 35 -6.41 5.97 -4.94
N CYS A 36 -5.54 6.82 -4.40
CA CYS A 36 -4.11 6.78 -4.66
C CYS A 36 -3.42 5.76 -3.76
N ILE A 37 -2.47 5.02 -4.33
CA ILE A 37 -1.76 3.94 -3.63
C ILE A 37 -0.73 4.54 -2.66
N GLN A 38 -0.96 4.39 -1.36
CA GLN A 38 -0.06 4.86 -0.30
C GLN A 38 1.03 3.85 0.04
N SER A 39 0.68 2.56 0.06
CA SER A 39 1.64 1.49 0.30
C SER A 39 1.18 0.17 -0.30
N ALA A 40 2.15 -0.73 -0.49
CA ALA A 40 1.92 -2.10 -0.93
C ALA A 40 2.88 -3.02 -0.17
N ASN A 41 2.43 -4.23 0.17
CA ASN A 41 3.28 -5.20 0.86
C ASN A 41 4.22 -5.93 -0.10
N ARG A 42 5.23 -6.63 0.43
CA ARG A 42 6.17 -7.42 -0.38
C ARG A 42 5.49 -8.46 -1.28
N ALA A 43 4.39 -9.08 -0.83
CA ALA A 43 3.66 -10.06 -1.63
C ALA A 43 3.04 -9.45 -2.90
N PHE A 44 2.57 -8.20 -2.83
CA PHE A 44 2.02 -7.48 -3.98
C PHE A 44 3.04 -7.35 -5.11
N PHE A 45 4.20 -6.78 -4.82
CA PHE A 45 5.27 -6.61 -5.81
C PHE A 45 5.74 -7.94 -6.41
N ARG A 46 5.80 -8.99 -5.59
CA ARG A 46 6.19 -10.34 -6.06
C ARG A 46 5.14 -10.95 -7.00
N THR A 47 3.86 -10.81 -6.69
CA THR A 47 2.77 -11.41 -7.46
C THR A 47 2.57 -10.69 -8.79
N PHE A 48 2.52 -9.36 -8.78
CA PHE A 48 2.23 -8.56 -9.97
C PHE A 48 3.47 -8.14 -10.75
N LYS A 49 4.67 -8.35 -10.20
CA LYS A 49 5.97 -8.04 -10.83
C LYS A 49 6.10 -6.58 -11.28
N VAL A 50 5.53 -5.66 -10.52
CA VAL A 50 5.60 -4.21 -10.74
C VAL A 50 6.68 -3.58 -9.85
N GLN A 51 7.22 -2.44 -10.27
CA GLN A 51 8.18 -1.67 -9.46
C GLN A 51 7.46 -0.73 -8.51
N ARG A 52 8.12 -0.40 -7.40
CA ARG A 52 7.58 0.51 -6.38
C ARG A 52 7.30 1.90 -6.94
N ASP A 53 8.21 2.42 -7.76
CA ASP A 53 8.13 3.77 -8.34
C ASP A 53 7.00 3.91 -9.37
N ASP A 54 6.60 2.79 -9.99
CA ASP A 54 5.48 2.74 -10.92
C ASP A 54 4.13 2.47 -10.23
N THR A 55 4.16 2.18 -8.92
CA THR A 55 2.97 1.76 -8.14
C THR A 55 2.57 2.82 -7.12
N ILE A 56 3.50 3.28 -6.28
CA ILE A 56 3.20 4.16 -5.15
C ILE A 56 2.90 5.57 -5.65
N GLY A 57 1.86 6.19 -5.09
CA GLY A 57 1.39 7.53 -5.45
C GLY A 57 0.57 7.60 -6.74
N LYS A 58 0.37 6.47 -7.43
CA LYS A 58 -0.52 6.38 -8.60
C LYS A 58 -1.96 6.13 -8.16
N GLN A 59 -2.94 6.54 -8.98
CA GLN A 59 -4.30 6.04 -8.78
C GLN A 59 -4.36 4.55 -9.07
N ILE A 60 -5.20 3.84 -8.32
CA ILE A 60 -5.40 2.41 -8.52
C ILE A 60 -5.77 2.06 -9.97
N TYR A 61 -6.54 2.93 -10.64
CA TYR A 61 -6.99 2.71 -12.01
C TYR A 61 -5.90 2.86 -13.08
N ASP A 62 -4.79 3.53 -12.77
CA ASP A 62 -3.66 3.66 -13.71
C ASP A 62 -2.67 2.49 -13.58
N LEU A 63 -2.87 1.61 -12.60
CA LEU A 63 -1.92 0.56 -12.26
C LEU A 63 -1.92 -0.56 -13.32
N GLY A 64 -0.72 -1.03 -13.67
CA GLY A 64 -0.55 -2.17 -14.58
C GLY A 64 -1.19 -1.93 -15.95
N ASP A 65 -0.96 -0.76 -16.54
CA ASP A 65 -1.56 -0.33 -17.82
C ASP A 65 -3.11 -0.31 -17.82
N GLY A 66 -3.71 0.04 -16.68
CA GLY A 66 -5.17 0.16 -16.55
C GLY A 66 -5.90 -1.14 -16.22
N GLN A 67 -5.19 -2.22 -15.88
CA GLN A 67 -5.79 -3.52 -15.56
C GLN A 67 -6.78 -3.50 -14.39
N TRP A 68 -6.64 -2.53 -13.49
CA TRP A 68 -7.49 -2.35 -12.33
C TRP A 68 -8.67 -1.40 -12.61
N ASP A 69 -8.72 -0.79 -13.79
CA ASP A 69 -9.87 -0.01 -14.25
C ASP A 69 -10.99 -0.92 -14.74
N ILE A 70 -11.53 -1.74 -13.83
CA ILE A 70 -12.66 -2.62 -14.11
C ILE A 70 -13.92 -2.11 -13.41
N PRO A 71 -15.10 -2.13 -14.08
CA PRO A 71 -16.35 -1.59 -13.53
C PRO A 71 -16.73 -2.18 -12.18
N GLU A 72 -16.52 -3.47 -11.99
CA GLU A 72 -16.86 -4.19 -10.76
C GLU A 72 -16.00 -3.71 -9.59
N LEU A 73 -14.71 -3.45 -9.83
CA LEU A 73 -13.82 -2.92 -8.80
C LEU A 73 -14.15 -1.47 -8.46
N ARG A 74 -14.44 -0.64 -9.47
CA ARG A 74 -14.90 0.75 -9.23
C ARG A 74 -16.11 0.79 -8.30
N ARG A 75 -17.07 -0.11 -8.50
CA ARG A 75 -18.26 -0.22 -7.66
C ARG A 75 -17.95 -0.67 -6.23
N LEU A 76 -16.89 -1.46 -6.01
CA LEU A 76 -16.47 -1.89 -4.68
C LEU A 76 -15.69 -0.80 -3.93
N LEU A 77 -15.11 0.15 -4.65
CA LEU A 77 -14.29 1.24 -4.10
C LEU A 77 -15.04 2.59 -4.04
N SER A 78 -16.24 2.67 -4.61
CA SER A 78 -17.11 3.87 -4.65
C SER A 78 -17.97 4.03 -3.41
#